data_AF-A0AAW1M834-F1
#
_entry.id   AF-A0AAW1M834-F1
#
_cell.length_a   1.000
_cell.length_b   1.000
_cell.length_c   1.000
_cell.angle_alpha   90.00
_cell.angle_beta   90.00
_cell.angle_gamma   90.00
#
_symmetry.space_group_name_H-M   'P 1'
#
loop_
_entity.id
_entity.type
_entity.pdbx_description
1 polymer ?
#
loop_
_entity_poly.entity_id
_entity_poly.type
_entity_poly.pdbx_seq_one_letter_code
_entity_poly.pdbx_strand_id
1 'polypeptide(L)'
;MPKFPPISKCNLQKKSYKTIASDLDGTLLISNSPIPYYMLIAIEAGSLIRGLTLLLNLPLIIITYYFISESLGIQMLIFISFKGLESRDIDRVARDILPRFYSTDIRRESFEVFDLCVGKRVVVTASPTVMVENFVKDYLGGHKVLGTIIEVDPVTRKATGFVSGDGVLVSGKKRKVIVAEFGAEGMPDVGLGDRKSDHDFMSLCKEGYMVHKDERAKPLSEDRLKSRIILHHGRIRKRLDPFNAVLFFIWLPFDSILSLIKGRLVQKLK
;
A
#
# COMPACT_ATOMS: atom_id res chain seq x y z
N MET A 1 13.12 3.07 -25.15
CA MET A 1 12.28 2.68 -24.00
C MET A 1 11.06 1.96 -24.52
N PRO A 2 10.68 0.79 -23.97
CA PRO A 2 9.42 0.14 -24.34
C PRO A 2 8.27 1.14 -24.15
N LYS A 3 7.50 1.36 -25.22
CA LYS A 3 6.37 2.30 -25.21
C LYS A 3 5.12 1.49 -24.89
N PHE A 4 4.85 1.33 -23.60
CA PHE A 4 3.67 0.63 -23.12
C PHE A 4 2.40 1.46 -23.43
N PRO A 5 1.37 0.87 -24.04
CA PRO A 5 0.10 1.54 -24.25
C PRO A 5 -0.63 1.84 -22.92
N PRO A 6 -1.52 2.84 -22.88
CA PRO A 6 -2.35 3.07 -21.69
C PRO A 6 -3.31 1.90 -21.46
N ILE A 7 -3.69 1.67 -20.20
CA ILE A 7 -4.62 0.61 -19.80
C ILE A 7 -5.98 0.67 -20.50
N SER A 8 -6.42 1.85 -20.97
CA SER A 8 -7.63 2.01 -21.78
C SER A 8 -7.60 1.27 -23.11
N LYS A 9 -6.42 0.89 -23.61
CA LYS A 9 -6.27 0.04 -24.81
C LYS A 9 -6.28 -1.45 -24.49
N CYS A 10 -6.33 -1.85 -23.21
CA CYS A 10 -6.43 -3.25 -22.83
C CYS A 10 -7.81 -3.78 -23.25
N ASN A 11 -7.84 -4.69 -24.23
CA ASN A 11 -9.08 -5.26 -24.72
C ASN A 11 -9.54 -6.40 -23.80
N LEU A 12 -10.41 -6.07 -22.85
CA LEU A 12 -10.95 -6.99 -21.84
C LEU A 12 -11.80 -8.13 -22.42
N GLN A 13 -12.34 -7.97 -23.64
CA GLN A 13 -13.30 -8.93 -24.22
C GLN A 13 -12.67 -9.95 -25.18
N LYS A 14 -11.45 -9.71 -25.67
CA LYS A 14 -10.83 -10.54 -26.72
C LYS A 14 -9.85 -11.59 -26.21
N LYS A 15 -9.43 -11.57 -24.94
CA LYS A 15 -8.34 -12.41 -24.45
C LYS A 15 -8.62 -12.98 -23.06
N SER A 16 -8.47 -14.29 -22.93
CA SER A 16 -8.39 -14.97 -21.63
C SER A 16 -6.94 -14.94 -21.17
N TYR A 17 -6.59 -13.92 -20.38
CA TYR A 17 -5.28 -13.86 -19.73
C TYR A 17 -5.25 -14.89 -18.59
N LYS A 18 -4.18 -15.71 -18.55
CA LYS A 18 -4.01 -16.73 -17.51
C LYS A 18 -3.15 -16.22 -16.36
N THR A 19 -2.25 -15.26 -16.63
CA THR A 19 -1.31 -14.76 -15.63
C THR A 19 -1.18 -13.24 -15.70
N ILE A 20 -1.15 -12.59 -14.55
CA ILE A 20 -0.96 -11.13 -14.45
C ILE A 20 0.00 -10.78 -13.31
N ALA A 21 0.89 -9.83 -13.59
CA ALA A 21 1.73 -9.15 -12.62
C ALA A 21 1.34 -7.67 -12.58
N SER A 22 0.94 -7.16 -11.42
CA SER A 22 0.52 -5.77 -11.27
C SER A 22 1.30 -5.09 -10.15
N ASP A 23 1.72 -3.85 -10.38
CA ASP A 23 2.04 -2.97 -9.27
C ASP A 23 0.78 -2.61 -8.45
N LEU A 24 0.97 -2.10 -7.23
CA LEU A 24 -0.11 -1.74 -6.32
C LEU A 24 -0.37 -0.23 -6.30
N ASP A 25 0.60 0.55 -5.82
CA ASP A 25 0.47 1.97 -5.54
C ASP A 25 0.44 2.79 -6.84
N GLY A 26 -0.68 3.43 -7.15
CA GLY A 26 -0.89 4.16 -8.41
C GLY A 26 -1.33 3.29 -9.59
N THR A 27 -1.32 1.96 -9.40
CA THR A 27 -1.74 0.97 -10.39
C THR A 27 -3.08 0.35 -9.99
N LEU A 28 -3.11 -0.61 -9.06
CA LEU A 28 -4.37 -1.14 -8.52
C LEU A 28 -5.04 -0.15 -7.56
N LEU A 29 -4.26 0.74 -6.95
CA LEU A 29 -4.75 1.86 -6.15
C LEU A 29 -4.72 3.14 -6.98
N ILE A 30 -5.65 4.06 -6.69
CA ILE A 30 -5.74 5.38 -7.32
C ILE A 30 -4.57 6.24 -6.88
N SER A 31 -4.28 6.26 -5.57
CA SER A 31 -3.14 6.98 -5.03
C SER A 31 -1.85 6.22 -5.29
N ASN A 32 -0.84 6.99 -5.69
CA ASN A 32 0.53 6.52 -5.88
C ASN A 32 1.43 6.86 -4.67
N SER A 33 0.84 7.34 -3.58
CA SER A 33 1.54 7.69 -2.35
C SER A 33 1.27 6.64 -1.28
N PRO A 34 2.30 5.91 -0.81
CA PRO A 34 2.13 4.92 0.24
C PRO A 34 2.04 5.55 1.64
N ILE A 35 2.40 6.83 1.78
CA ILE A 35 2.52 7.57 3.05
C ILE A 35 1.31 7.39 3.99
N PRO A 36 0.04 7.48 3.53
CA PRO A 36 -1.10 7.36 4.42
C PRO A 36 -1.17 6.00 5.11
N TYR A 37 -0.73 4.92 4.44
CA TYR A 37 -0.75 3.57 5.00
C TYR A 37 0.38 3.36 6.01
N TYR A 38 1.55 3.94 5.76
CA TYR A 38 2.64 3.98 6.74
C TYR A 38 2.28 4.79 7.99
N MET A 39 1.52 5.89 7.83
CA MET A 39 0.98 6.69 8.93
C MET A 39 0.00 5.87 9.78
N LEU A 40 -0.87 5.08 9.15
CA LEU A 40 -1.80 4.18 9.85
C LEU A 40 -1.06 3.13 10.67
N ILE A 41 -0.02 2.48 10.11
CA ILE A 41 0.85 1.57 10.88
C ILE A 41 1.48 2.29 12.07
N ALA A 42 2.07 3.47 11.84
CA ALA A 42 2.74 4.23 12.88
C ALA A 42 1.83 4.57 14.07
N ILE A 43 0.56 4.90 13.80
CA ILE A 43 -0.41 5.32 14.82
C ILE A 43 -1.13 4.13 15.47
N GLU A 44 -1.60 3.17 14.68
CA GLU A 44 -2.50 2.12 15.16
C GLU A 44 -1.75 0.94 15.77
N ALA A 45 -0.58 0.57 15.22
CA ALA A 45 0.29 -0.45 15.80
C ALA A 45 1.29 0.19 16.79
N GLY A 46 1.59 1.49 16.61
CA GLY A 46 2.44 2.25 17.50
C GLY A 46 1.67 3.27 18.33
N SER A 47 2.02 4.54 18.14
CA SER A 47 1.54 5.65 18.97
C SER A 47 1.33 6.91 18.13
N LEU A 48 0.54 7.84 18.67
CA LEU A 48 0.34 9.16 18.06
C LEU A 48 1.67 9.93 17.92
N ILE A 49 2.59 9.78 18.88
CA ILE A 49 3.93 10.40 18.82
C ILE A 49 4.72 9.88 17.62
N ARG A 50 4.62 8.58 17.32
CA ARG A 50 5.25 7.98 16.15
C ARG A 50 4.66 8.51 14.85
N GLY A 51 3.33 8.62 14.77
CA GLY A 51 2.65 9.26 13.65
C GLY A 51 3.08 10.72 13.45
N LEU A 52 3.19 11.49 14.55
CA LEU A 52 3.68 12.87 14.50
C LEU A 52 5.14 12.94 14.04
N THR A 53 5.98 12.02 14.51
CA THR A 53 7.38 11.92 14.09
C THR A 53 7.47 11.66 12.59
N LEU A 54 6.64 10.75 12.06
CA LEU A 54 6.54 10.51 10.62
C LEU A 54 6.10 11.78 9.88
N LEU A 55 5.06 12.46 10.37
CA LEU A 55 4.51 13.68 9.77
C LEU A 55 5.56 14.79 9.66
N LEU A 56 6.30 15.05 10.74
CA LEU A 56 7.35 16.07 10.79
C LEU A 56 8.53 15.75 9.86
N ASN A 57 8.81 14.46 9.63
CA ASN A 57 9.86 14.01 8.72
C ASN A 57 9.40 13.86 7.26
N LEU A 58 8.11 14.01 6.95
CA LEU A 58 7.61 13.84 5.57
C LEU A 58 8.32 14.72 4.53
N PRO A 59 8.61 16.02 4.77
CA PRO A 59 9.32 16.83 3.78
C PRO A 59 10.68 16.24 3.43
N LEU A 60 11.44 15.79 4.43
CA LEU A 60 12.73 15.15 4.25
C LEU A 60 12.61 13.82 3.49
N ILE A 61 11.60 13.01 3.84
CA ILE A 61 11.33 11.73 3.18
C ILE A 61 10.96 11.94 1.71
N ILE A 62 10.10 12.91 1.42
CA ILE A 62 9.67 13.25 0.05
C ILE A 62 10.87 13.74 -0.77
N ILE A 63 11.70 14.63 -0.21
CA ILE A 63 12.92 15.10 -0.88
C ILE A 63 13.83 13.91 -1.17
N THR A 64 14.05 13.04 -0.18
CA THR A 64 14.90 11.87 -0.33
C THR A 64 14.36 10.91 -1.38
N TYR A 65 13.05 10.63 -1.37
CA TYR A 65 12.39 9.72 -2.30
C TYR A 65 12.50 10.19 -3.75
N TYR A 66 12.25 11.48 -4.03
CA TYR A 66 12.22 12.00 -5.40
C TYR A 66 13.57 12.48 -5.93
N PHE A 67 14.44 13.04 -5.08
CA PHE A 67 15.69 13.67 -5.51
C PHE A 67 16.95 12.86 -5.20
N ILE A 68 16.89 11.88 -4.30
CA ILE A 68 18.06 11.07 -3.89
C ILE A 68 17.88 9.61 -4.32
N SER A 69 16.92 8.91 -3.72
CA SER A 69 16.66 7.50 -4.00
C SER A 69 15.28 7.08 -3.49
N GLU A 70 14.50 6.48 -4.37
CA GLU A 70 13.20 5.88 -4.03
C GLU A 70 13.32 4.87 -2.89
N SER A 71 14.34 4.00 -2.99
CA SER A 71 14.63 2.97 -1.99
C SER A 71 14.93 3.58 -0.61
N LEU A 72 15.71 4.65 -0.57
CA LEU A 72 16.07 5.30 0.70
C LEU A 72 14.86 5.99 1.33
N GLY A 73 14.03 6.68 0.54
CA GLY A 73 12.80 7.30 1.03
C GLY A 73 11.85 6.26 1.65
N ILE A 74 11.70 5.09 1.01
CA ILE A 74 10.90 3.98 1.54
C ILE A 74 11.54 3.38 2.80
N GLN A 75 12.87 3.24 2.87
CA GLN A 75 13.54 2.80 4.09
C GLN A 75 13.31 3.76 5.27
N MET A 76 13.26 5.07 5.03
CA MET A 76 12.92 6.05 6.08
C MET A 76 11.47 5.89 6.56
N LEU A 77 10.52 5.68 5.65
CA LEU A 77 9.13 5.36 5.99
C LEU A 77 9.06 4.10 6.86
N ILE A 78 9.75 3.03 6.44
CA ILE A 78 9.80 1.76 7.18
C ILE A 78 10.40 1.97 8.57
N PHE A 79 11.54 2.66 8.66
CA PHE A 79 12.23 2.85 9.93
C PHE A 79 11.36 3.57 10.96
N ILE A 80 10.73 4.69 10.56
CA ILE A 80 9.92 5.49 11.48
C ILE A 80 8.62 4.75 11.84
N SER A 81 7.95 4.12 10.87
CA SER A 81 6.68 3.44 11.12
C SER A 81 6.85 2.14 11.92
N PHE A 82 7.87 1.34 11.64
CA PHE A 82 7.95 -0.05 12.12
C PHE A 82 8.90 -0.29 13.28
N LYS A 83 9.97 0.50 13.44
CA LYS A 83 11.01 0.19 14.43
C LYS A 83 10.44 -0.04 15.83
N GLY A 84 10.76 -1.20 16.40
CA GLY A 84 10.37 -1.61 17.74
C GLY A 84 8.90 -2.02 17.91
N LEU A 85 8.08 -2.06 16.86
CA LEU A 85 6.73 -2.63 16.95
C LEU A 85 6.78 -4.15 17.02
N GLU A 86 5.86 -4.74 17.76
CA GLU A 86 5.67 -6.19 17.75
C GLU A 86 5.06 -6.64 16.42
N SER A 87 5.55 -7.75 15.87
CA SER A 87 5.05 -8.27 14.59
C SER A 87 3.54 -8.52 14.62
N ARG A 88 3.01 -9.01 15.76
CA ARG A 88 1.57 -9.26 15.95
C ARG A 88 0.73 -7.99 15.83
N ASP A 89 1.24 -6.84 16.29
CA ASP A 89 0.49 -5.59 16.24
C ASP A 89 0.47 -5.03 14.81
N ILE A 90 1.59 -5.17 14.10
CA ILE A 90 1.66 -4.87 12.67
C ILE A 90 0.67 -5.74 11.89
N ASP A 91 0.69 -7.05 12.12
CA ASP A 91 -0.19 -8.02 11.46
C ASP A 91 -1.67 -7.70 11.73
N ARG A 92 -2.01 -7.37 12.98
CA ARG A 92 -3.36 -6.96 13.37
C ARG A 92 -3.82 -5.71 12.61
N VAL A 93 -3.00 -4.67 12.55
CA VAL A 93 -3.36 -3.44 11.81
C VAL A 93 -3.47 -3.71 10.31
N ALA A 94 -2.60 -4.53 9.74
CA ALA A 94 -2.63 -4.89 8.34
C ALA A 94 -3.88 -5.69 7.94
N ARG A 95 -4.43 -6.50 8.87
CA ARG A 95 -5.65 -7.29 8.66
C ARG A 95 -6.93 -6.53 8.97
N ASP A 96 -6.94 -5.77 10.06
CA ASP A 96 -8.19 -5.25 10.63
C ASP A 96 -8.46 -3.80 10.21
N ILE A 97 -7.41 -3.03 9.89
CA ILE A 97 -7.50 -1.58 9.70
C ILE A 97 -7.18 -1.21 8.26
N LEU A 98 -6.03 -1.61 7.73
CA LEU A 98 -5.59 -1.22 6.39
C LEU A 98 -6.58 -1.57 5.27
N PRO A 99 -7.26 -2.74 5.25
CA PRO A 99 -8.16 -3.11 4.15
C PRO A 99 -9.28 -2.10 3.91
N ARG A 100 -9.80 -1.49 4.98
CA ARG A 100 -10.82 -0.43 4.88
C ARG A 100 -10.29 0.81 4.16
N PHE A 101 -9.03 1.17 4.36
CA PHE A 101 -8.46 2.34 3.69
C PHE A 101 -8.06 2.02 2.25
N TYR A 102 -7.55 0.81 2.01
CA TYR A 102 -7.25 0.37 0.65
C TYR A 102 -8.50 0.25 -0.22
N SER A 103 -9.62 -0.25 0.32
CA SER A 103 -10.86 -0.43 -0.45
C SER A 103 -11.39 0.87 -1.06
N THR A 104 -11.27 1.97 -0.33
CA THR A 104 -11.70 3.29 -0.79
C THR A 104 -10.80 3.87 -1.88
N ASP A 105 -9.63 3.25 -2.11
CA ASP A 105 -8.60 3.73 -3.03
C ASP A 105 -8.40 2.78 -4.23
N ILE A 106 -9.23 1.76 -4.43
CA ILE A 106 -9.04 0.83 -5.55
C ILE A 106 -9.42 1.50 -6.88
N ARG A 107 -8.51 1.45 -7.85
CA ARG A 107 -8.74 1.92 -9.21
C ARG A 107 -9.55 0.88 -9.99
N ARG A 108 -10.78 1.26 -10.39
CA ARG A 108 -11.71 0.34 -11.04
C ARG A 108 -11.16 -0.29 -12.31
N GLU A 109 -10.59 0.51 -13.21
CA GLU A 109 -10.15 0.04 -14.53
C GLU A 109 -9.02 -1.00 -14.40
N SER A 110 -8.11 -0.78 -13.45
CA SER A 110 -7.00 -1.70 -13.17
C SER A 110 -7.46 -2.96 -12.45
N PHE A 111 -8.40 -2.82 -11.52
CA PHE A 111 -9.01 -3.98 -10.88
C PHE A 111 -9.77 -4.87 -11.86
N GLU A 112 -10.48 -4.30 -12.84
CA GLU A 112 -11.21 -5.09 -13.85
C GLU A 112 -10.27 -5.95 -14.69
N VAL A 113 -9.14 -5.40 -15.15
CA VAL A 113 -8.10 -6.18 -15.85
C VAL A 113 -7.54 -7.28 -14.94
N PHE A 114 -7.28 -6.94 -13.67
CA PHE A 114 -6.75 -7.87 -12.68
C PHE A 114 -7.72 -9.01 -12.35
N ASP A 115 -9.02 -8.73 -12.23
CA ASP A 115 -10.03 -9.71 -11.87
C ASP A 115 -10.45 -10.61 -13.05
N LEU A 116 -10.32 -10.13 -14.29
CA LEU A 116 -10.58 -10.93 -15.49
C LEU A 116 -9.53 -12.02 -15.75
N CYS A 117 -8.36 -11.92 -15.11
CA CYS A 117 -7.33 -12.95 -15.20
C CYS A 117 -7.78 -14.20 -14.42
N VAL A 118 -7.94 -15.32 -15.14
CA VAL A 118 -8.54 -16.56 -14.58
C VAL A 118 -7.54 -17.38 -13.77
N GLY A 119 -6.24 -17.21 -14.02
CA GLY A 119 -5.19 -17.97 -13.35
C GLY A 119 -4.42 -17.14 -12.32
N LYS A 120 -3.08 -17.18 -12.40
CA LYS A 120 -2.18 -16.65 -11.37
C LYS A 120 -2.14 -15.12 -11.40
N ARG A 121 -2.59 -14.52 -10.30
CA ARG A 121 -2.62 -13.06 -10.09
C ARG A 121 -1.59 -12.67 -9.05
N VAL A 122 -0.55 -11.94 -9.46
CA VAL A 122 0.57 -11.56 -8.59
C VAL A 122 0.65 -10.04 -8.49
N VAL A 123 0.79 -9.54 -7.28
CA VAL A 123 1.10 -8.13 -7.03
C VAL A 123 2.59 -7.99 -6.74
N VAL A 124 3.25 -7.03 -7.39
CA VAL A 124 4.67 -6.72 -7.20
C VAL A 124 4.81 -5.26 -6.75
N THR A 125 5.20 -5.01 -5.51
CA THR A 125 5.17 -3.65 -4.93
C THR A 125 6.41 -3.33 -4.12
N ALA A 126 6.78 -2.05 -4.06
CA ALA A 126 7.81 -1.60 -3.14
C ALA A 126 7.31 -1.54 -1.69
N SER A 127 5.99 -1.53 -1.49
CA SER A 127 5.36 -1.56 -0.16
C SER A 127 5.66 -2.87 0.59
N PRO A 128 5.70 -2.86 1.93
CA PRO A 128 5.98 -4.04 2.71
C PRO A 128 4.94 -5.13 2.49
N THR A 129 5.36 -6.38 2.28
CA THR A 129 4.46 -7.52 2.07
C THR A 129 3.44 -7.63 3.19
N VAL A 130 3.90 -7.49 4.44
CA VAL A 130 3.05 -7.56 5.64
C VAL A 130 1.89 -6.56 5.64
N MET A 131 2.04 -5.40 5.00
CA MET A 131 0.97 -4.38 4.95
C MET A 131 -0.13 -4.72 3.95
N VAL A 132 0.19 -5.43 2.88
CA VAL A 132 -0.68 -5.50 1.68
C VAL A 132 -1.15 -6.92 1.38
N GLU A 133 -0.45 -7.95 1.87
CA GLU A 133 -0.69 -9.34 1.49
C GLU A 133 -2.11 -9.80 1.79
N ASN A 134 -2.60 -9.51 2.99
CA ASN A 134 -3.97 -9.81 3.38
C ASN A 134 -4.99 -9.09 2.50
N PHE A 135 -4.80 -7.80 2.26
CA PHE A 135 -5.70 -7.04 1.41
C PHE A 135 -5.77 -7.61 -0.01
N VAL A 136 -4.61 -7.88 -0.61
CA VAL A 136 -4.53 -8.43 -1.97
C VAL A 136 -5.18 -9.80 -2.07
N LYS A 137 -4.89 -10.70 -1.13
CA LYS A 137 -5.42 -12.07 -1.17
C LYS A 137 -6.91 -12.12 -0.86
N ASP A 138 -7.31 -11.51 0.25
CA ASP A 138 -8.66 -11.72 0.80
C ASP A 138 -9.70 -10.82 0.10
N TYR A 139 -9.29 -9.64 -0.39
CA TYR A 139 -10.22 -8.66 -0.96
C TYR A 139 -10.10 -8.49 -2.48
N LEU A 140 -8.89 -8.58 -3.04
CA LEU A 140 -8.68 -8.47 -4.50
C LEU A 140 -8.65 -9.83 -5.21
N GLY A 141 -8.55 -10.94 -4.47
CA GLY A 141 -8.41 -12.29 -5.05
C GLY A 141 -7.02 -12.57 -5.63
N GLY A 142 -6.01 -11.78 -5.27
CA GLY A 142 -4.63 -12.05 -5.65
C GLY A 142 -4.12 -13.36 -5.04
N HIS A 143 -3.20 -14.03 -5.73
CA HIS A 143 -2.64 -15.30 -5.27
C HIS A 143 -1.34 -15.10 -4.50
N LYS A 144 -0.54 -14.10 -4.89
CA LYS A 144 0.77 -13.83 -4.30
C LYS A 144 1.06 -12.33 -4.28
N VAL A 145 1.76 -11.90 -3.23
CA VAL A 145 2.40 -10.59 -3.17
C VAL A 145 3.90 -10.78 -3.12
N LEU A 146 4.59 -10.09 -4.02
CA LEU A 146 6.04 -9.90 -4.03
C LEU A 146 6.28 -8.46 -3.57
N GLY A 147 6.48 -8.29 -2.27
CA GLY A 147 6.70 -6.99 -1.63
C GLY A 147 8.03 -6.90 -0.92
N THR A 148 8.31 -5.74 -0.35
CA THR A 148 9.49 -5.54 0.52
C THR A 148 9.31 -6.33 1.83
N ILE A 149 10.33 -7.05 2.26
CA ILE A 149 10.27 -7.83 3.51
C ILE A 149 10.95 -7.04 4.63
N ILE A 150 10.19 -6.72 5.69
CA ILE A 150 10.71 -6.05 6.89
C ILE A 150 11.44 -7.07 7.74
N GLU A 151 12.61 -6.70 8.23
CA GLU A 151 13.38 -7.53 9.15
C GLU A 151 12.73 -7.49 10.54
N VAL A 152 12.55 -8.68 11.11
CA VAL A 152 12.00 -8.89 12.45
C VAL A 152 13.04 -9.63 13.28
N ASP A 153 13.34 -9.08 14.45
CA ASP A 153 14.23 -9.73 15.40
C ASP A 153 13.62 -11.06 15.86
N PRO A 154 14.33 -12.19 15.70
CA PRO A 154 13.77 -13.52 15.96
C PRO A 154 13.46 -13.76 17.44
N VAL A 155 14.15 -13.07 18.35
CA VAL A 155 14.03 -13.25 19.80
C VAL A 155 12.91 -12.37 20.35
N THR A 156 12.95 -11.08 20.06
CA THR A 156 11.98 -10.11 20.58
C THR A 156 10.69 -10.07 19.78
N ARG A 157 10.68 -10.65 18.57
CA ARG A 157 9.57 -10.60 17.61
C ARG A 157 9.16 -9.18 17.23
N LYS A 158 10.10 -8.23 17.32
CA LYS A 158 9.89 -6.83 16.99
C LYS A 158 10.52 -6.50 15.64
N ALA A 159 9.86 -5.66 14.86
CA ALA A 159 10.42 -5.13 13.64
C ALA A 159 11.64 -4.25 13.95
N THR A 160 12.77 -4.50 13.27
CA THR A 160 14.02 -3.77 13.50
C THR A 160 13.96 -2.34 12.94
N GLY A 161 13.02 -2.10 12.02
CA GLY A 161 12.93 -0.87 11.22
C GLY A 161 13.76 -0.94 9.93
N PHE A 162 14.39 -2.08 9.65
CA PHE A 162 15.16 -2.30 8.43
C PHE A 162 14.50 -3.34 7.53
N VAL A 163 15.04 -3.47 6.33
CA VAL A 163 14.57 -4.39 5.29
C VAL A 163 15.52 -5.58 5.22
N SER A 164 14.97 -6.77 5.04
CA SER A 164 15.72 -8.02 4.88
C SER A 164 16.00 -8.32 3.41
N GLY A 165 16.92 -9.28 3.16
CA GLY A 165 17.23 -9.78 1.82
C GLY A 165 17.78 -8.69 0.88
N ASP A 166 17.23 -8.61 -0.33
CA ASP A 166 17.66 -7.66 -1.37
C ASP A 166 17.21 -6.20 -1.09
N GLY A 167 16.60 -5.93 0.06
CA GLY A 167 16.13 -4.61 0.46
C GLY A 167 14.81 -4.18 -0.20
N VAL A 168 14.60 -2.88 -0.38
CA VAL A 168 13.33 -2.37 -0.94
C VAL A 168 13.17 -2.77 -2.41
N LEU A 169 11.99 -3.28 -2.75
CA LEU A 169 11.68 -3.85 -4.06
C LEU A 169 11.30 -2.79 -5.11
N VAL A 170 12.31 -2.10 -5.64
CA VAL A 170 12.18 -1.07 -6.69
C VAL A 170 12.94 -1.45 -7.98
N SER A 171 12.48 -0.94 -9.12
CA SER A 171 13.14 -1.04 -10.44
C SER A 171 13.59 -2.48 -10.78
N GLY A 172 14.87 -2.67 -11.10
CA GLY A 172 15.44 -3.98 -11.47
C GLY A 172 15.24 -5.09 -10.43
N LYS A 173 14.96 -4.78 -9.15
CA LYS A 173 14.62 -5.81 -8.16
C LYS A 173 13.21 -6.38 -8.39
N LYS A 174 12.24 -5.57 -8.84
CA LYS A 174 10.91 -6.06 -9.27
C LYS A 174 11.06 -7.08 -10.40
N ARG A 175 11.95 -6.79 -11.37
CA ARG A 175 12.26 -7.73 -12.46
C ARG A 175 12.79 -9.06 -11.92
N LYS A 176 13.76 -9.03 -11.00
CA LYS A 176 14.35 -10.25 -10.42
C LYS A 176 13.31 -11.15 -9.75
N VAL A 177 12.43 -10.59 -8.92
CA VAL A 177 11.42 -11.40 -8.22
C VAL A 177 10.35 -11.95 -9.16
N ILE A 178 10.00 -11.23 -10.23
CA ILE A 178 9.08 -11.75 -11.26
C ILE A 178 9.72 -12.91 -12.02
N VAL A 179 11.00 -12.82 -12.38
CA VAL A 179 11.72 -13.95 -13.00
C VAL A 179 11.78 -15.14 -12.05
N ALA A 180 12.02 -14.93 -10.76
CA ALA A 180 12.03 -16.01 -9.78
C ALA A 180 10.64 -16.67 -9.60
N GLU A 181 9.56 -15.89 -9.62
CA GLU A 181 8.19 -16.38 -9.41
C GLU A 181 7.58 -17.06 -10.65
N PHE A 182 7.95 -16.62 -11.86
CA PHE A 182 7.34 -17.07 -13.12
C PHE A 182 8.29 -17.83 -14.06
N GLY A 183 9.61 -17.78 -13.83
CA GLY A 183 10.61 -18.24 -14.80
C GLY A 183 10.46 -19.68 -15.26
N ALA A 184 9.96 -20.57 -14.40
CA ALA A 184 9.71 -21.97 -14.75
C ALA A 184 8.41 -22.21 -15.54
N GLU A 185 7.40 -21.34 -15.35
CA GLU A 185 6.05 -21.49 -15.92
C GLU A 185 5.82 -20.59 -17.15
N GLY A 186 6.79 -19.72 -17.46
CA GLY A 186 6.69 -18.69 -18.49
C GLY A 186 6.30 -17.33 -17.93
N MET A 187 6.76 -16.25 -18.59
CA MET A 187 6.52 -14.88 -18.13
C MET A 187 5.03 -14.51 -18.16
N PRO A 188 4.59 -13.56 -17.30
CA PRO A 188 3.18 -13.19 -17.19
C PRO A 188 2.57 -12.72 -18.51
N ASP A 189 1.29 -13.00 -18.73
CA ASP A 189 0.59 -12.53 -19.92
C ASP A 189 0.43 -11.00 -19.89
N VAL A 190 0.12 -10.44 -18.72
CA VAL A 190 -0.14 -9.00 -18.54
C VAL A 190 0.73 -8.42 -17.43
N GLY A 191 1.33 -7.26 -17.70
CA GLY A 191 2.01 -6.39 -16.74
C GLY A 191 1.26 -5.06 -16.59
N LEU A 192 0.97 -4.64 -15.36
CA LEU A 192 0.40 -3.32 -15.07
C LEU A 192 1.35 -2.52 -14.18
N GLY A 193 1.59 -1.25 -14.51
CA GLY A 193 2.41 -0.34 -13.71
C GLY A 193 2.10 1.14 -14.00
N ASP A 194 2.48 2.04 -13.09
CA ASP A 194 2.19 3.48 -13.20
C ASP A 194 3.45 4.31 -13.54
N ARG A 195 4.65 3.76 -13.30
CA ARG A 195 5.91 4.51 -13.35
C ARG A 195 7.00 3.82 -14.18
N LYS A 196 8.05 4.60 -14.45
CA LYS A 196 9.26 4.10 -15.12
C LYS A 196 9.95 2.97 -14.36
N SER A 197 9.84 2.95 -13.03
CA SER A 197 10.34 1.88 -12.16
C SER A 197 9.70 0.53 -12.46
N ASP A 198 8.51 0.50 -13.06
CA ASP A 198 7.78 -0.74 -13.36
C ASP A 198 8.12 -1.29 -14.74
N HIS A 199 8.69 -0.46 -15.62
CA HIS A 199 9.02 -0.83 -17.00
C HIS A 199 9.90 -2.09 -17.07
N ASP A 200 10.81 -2.27 -16.11
CA ASP A 200 11.74 -3.39 -16.10
C ASP A 200 11.01 -4.74 -15.97
N PHE A 201 10.00 -4.84 -15.10
CA PHE A 201 9.22 -6.07 -14.97
C PHE A 201 8.11 -6.15 -16.03
N MET A 202 7.48 -5.03 -16.39
CA MET A 202 6.45 -5.01 -17.43
C MET A 202 7.01 -5.45 -18.79
N SER A 203 8.30 -5.19 -19.05
CA SER A 203 8.97 -5.65 -20.28
C SER A 203 9.18 -7.16 -20.37
N LEU A 204 9.05 -7.87 -19.24
CA LEU A 204 9.07 -9.33 -19.22
C LEU A 204 7.70 -9.91 -19.62
N CYS A 205 6.62 -9.18 -19.33
CA CYS A 205 5.27 -9.63 -19.63
C CYS A 205 5.01 -9.63 -21.15
N LYS A 206 4.13 -10.52 -21.61
CA LYS A 206 3.75 -10.58 -23.04
C LYS A 206 3.11 -9.26 -23.49
N GLU A 207 2.30 -8.68 -22.63
CA GLU A 207 1.70 -7.36 -22.81
C GLU A 207 1.89 -6.53 -21.55
N GLY A 208 2.30 -5.27 -21.69
CA GLY A 208 2.40 -4.33 -20.58
C GLY A 208 1.53 -3.10 -20.83
N TYR A 209 0.81 -2.64 -19.81
CA TYR A 209 -0.07 -1.47 -19.88
C TYR A 209 0.27 -0.45 -18.80
N MET A 210 0.38 0.81 -19.20
CA MET A 210 0.60 1.92 -18.27
C MET A 210 -0.70 2.41 -17.68
N VAL A 211 -0.71 2.55 -16.36
CA VAL A 211 -1.77 3.20 -15.60
C VAL A 211 -1.32 4.63 -15.33
N HIS A 212 -1.80 5.57 -16.15
CA HIS A 212 -1.48 6.97 -15.92
C HIS A 212 -2.24 7.53 -14.72
N LYS A 213 -1.59 8.45 -14.00
CA LYS A 213 -2.23 9.17 -12.90
C LYS A 213 -3.48 9.88 -13.42
N ASP A 214 -4.61 9.52 -12.85
CA ASP A 214 -5.89 10.17 -13.07
C ASP A 214 -6.57 10.36 -11.72
N GLU A 215 -6.74 11.62 -11.31
CA GLU A 215 -7.38 12.02 -10.06
C GLU A 215 -8.91 11.95 -10.14
N ARG A 216 -9.46 11.79 -11.35
CA ARG A 216 -10.90 11.57 -11.60
C ARG A 216 -11.25 10.09 -11.69
N ALA A 217 -10.26 9.22 -11.55
CA ALA A 217 -10.45 7.78 -11.54
C ALA A 217 -11.48 7.41 -10.47
N LYS A 218 -12.48 6.63 -10.87
CA LYS A 218 -13.57 6.29 -9.98
C LYS A 218 -13.13 5.13 -9.09
N PRO A 219 -13.31 5.23 -7.75
CA PRO A 219 -13.05 4.11 -6.87
C PRO A 219 -13.95 2.93 -7.23
N LEU A 220 -13.42 1.72 -7.06
CA LEU A 220 -14.21 0.50 -7.15
C LEU A 220 -15.31 0.52 -6.09
N SER A 221 -16.49 0.02 -6.45
CA SER A 221 -17.57 -0.16 -5.49
C SER A 221 -17.28 -1.40 -4.62
N GLU A 222 -17.56 -1.31 -3.32
CA GLU A 222 -17.16 -2.34 -2.33
C GLU A 222 -17.82 -3.71 -2.58
N ASP A 223 -18.97 -3.76 -3.27
CA ASP A 223 -19.67 -4.99 -3.67
C ASP A 223 -18.87 -5.86 -4.65
N ARG A 224 -17.87 -5.28 -5.32
CA ARG A 224 -16.99 -6.00 -6.26
C ARG A 224 -15.81 -6.69 -5.59
N LEU A 225 -15.60 -6.46 -4.29
CA LEU A 225 -14.54 -7.11 -3.52
C LEU A 225 -14.87 -8.59 -3.28
N LYS A 226 -13.83 -9.41 -3.14
CA LYS A 226 -13.99 -10.85 -2.88
C LYS A 226 -14.47 -11.15 -1.46
N SER A 227 -14.24 -10.23 -0.54
CA SER A 227 -14.66 -10.33 0.87
C SER A 227 -15.26 -9.02 1.35
N ARG A 228 -16.19 -9.12 2.31
CA ARG A 228 -16.74 -7.94 2.98
C ARG A 228 -15.73 -7.34 3.95
N ILE A 229 -15.70 -6.02 4.03
CA ILE A 229 -14.87 -5.30 4.97
C ILE A 229 -15.55 -5.31 6.33
N ILE A 230 -14.90 -5.91 7.31
CA ILE A 230 -15.33 -5.85 8.70
C ILE A 230 -14.77 -4.55 9.28
N LEU A 231 -15.66 -3.66 9.70
CA LEU A 231 -15.26 -2.38 10.27
C LEU A 231 -14.77 -2.58 11.71
N HIS A 232 -13.45 -2.63 11.88
CA HIS A 232 -12.85 -2.54 13.21
C HIS A 232 -12.74 -1.09 13.67
N HIS A 233 -12.88 -0.87 14.98
CA HIS A 233 -12.73 0.44 15.60
C HIS A 233 -11.24 0.79 15.73
N GLY A 234 -10.68 1.39 14.69
CA GLY A 234 -9.38 2.08 14.76
C GLY A 234 -9.50 3.46 15.42
N ARG A 235 -8.37 4.00 15.89
CA ARG A 235 -8.28 5.40 16.37
C ARG A 235 -8.58 6.38 15.23
N ILE A 236 -8.26 5.99 14.00
CA ILE A 236 -8.38 6.81 12.79
C ILE A 236 -9.61 6.43 11.97
N ARG A 237 -10.42 7.43 11.61
CA ARG A 237 -11.65 7.25 10.81
C ARG A 237 -11.51 7.64 9.34
N LYS A 238 -10.56 8.50 9.00
CA LYS A 238 -10.31 9.01 7.65
C LYS A 238 -8.87 8.71 7.25
N ARG A 239 -8.65 8.45 5.96
CA ARG A 239 -7.30 8.26 5.41
C ARG A 239 -6.45 9.49 5.77
N LEU A 240 -5.33 9.26 6.43
CA LEU A 240 -4.41 10.32 6.85
C LEU A 240 -3.45 10.68 5.71
N ASP A 241 -4.00 11.27 4.65
CA ASP A 241 -3.18 11.99 3.68
C ASP A 241 -2.41 13.11 4.40
N PRO A 242 -1.23 13.54 3.92
CA PRO A 242 -0.39 14.49 4.65
C PRO A 242 -1.14 15.73 5.17
N PHE A 243 -2.02 16.29 4.34
CA PHE A 243 -2.87 17.41 4.75
C PHE A 243 -3.87 17.04 5.86
N ASN A 244 -4.59 15.92 5.70
CA ASN A 244 -5.51 15.42 6.71
C ASN A 244 -4.78 15.03 8.02
N ALA A 245 -3.54 14.57 7.93
CA ALA A 245 -2.69 14.27 9.07
C ALA A 245 -2.34 15.54 9.85
N VAL A 246 -1.95 16.62 9.16
CA VAL A 246 -1.72 17.93 9.79
C VAL A 246 -2.98 18.40 10.54
N LEU A 247 -4.13 18.38 9.87
CA LEU A 247 -5.40 18.76 10.50
C LEU A 247 -5.72 17.90 11.73
N PHE A 248 -5.54 16.58 11.62
CA PHE A 248 -5.75 15.65 12.71
C PHE A 248 -4.88 15.99 13.94
N PHE A 249 -3.58 16.20 13.75
CA PHE A 249 -2.66 16.50 14.87
C PHE A 249 -2.86 17.90 15.46
N ILE A 250 -3.21 18.90 14.63
CA ILE A 250 -3.55 20.24 15.12
C ILE A 250 -4.81 20.20 15.99
N TRP A 251 -5.80 19.40 15.61
CA TRP A 251 -7.10 19.35 16.28
C TRP A 251 -7.11 18.48 17.55
N LEU A 252 -6.21 17.50 17.64
CA LEU A 252 -6.08 16.57 18.77
C LEU A 252 -6.04 17.23 20.18
N PRO A 253 -5.28 18.31 20.43
CA PRO A 253 -5.31 19.00 21.73
C PRO A 253 -6.67 19.66 22.02
N PHE A 254 -7.36 20.18 21.00
CA PHE A 254 -8.67 20.81 21.17
C PHE A 254 -9.76 19.81 21.53
N ASP A 255 -9.76 18.62 20.91
CA ASP A 255 -10.70 17.54 21.25
C ASP A 255 -10.52 17.08 22.71
N SER A 256 -9.29 17.03 23.19
CA SER A 256 -8.98 16.68 24.58
C SER A 256 -9.52 17.71 25.57
N ILE A 257 -9.36 19.01 25.25
CA ILE A 257 -9.90 20.11 26.05
C ILE A 257 -11.43 20.11 26.05
N LEU A 258 -12.06 19.94 24.88
CA LEU A 258 -13.51 19.88 24.73
C LEU A 258 -14.12 18.69 25.49
N SER A 259 -13.44 17.54 25.50
CA SER A 259 -13.84 16.37 26.29
C SER A 259 -13.83 16.67 27.79
N LEU A 260 -12.78 17.32 28.29
CA LEU A 260 -12.68 17.74 29.70
C LEU A 260 -13.77 18.75 30.08
N ILE A 261 -14.07 19.72 29.20
CA ILE A 261 -15.13 20.72 29.42
C ILE A 261 -16.50 20.03 29.48
N LYS A 262 -16.80 19.13 28.54
CA LYS A 262 -18.05 18.35 28.52
C LYS A 262 -18.18 17.45 29.75
N GLY A 263 -17.11 16.76 30.15
CA GLY A 263 -17.09 15.94 31.36
C GLY A 263 -17.39 16.73 32.63
N ARG A 264 -16.83 17.94 32.76
CA ARG A 264 -17.10 18.85 33.89
C ARG A 264 -18.52 19.43 33.86
N LEU A 265 -19.07 19.73 32.68
CA LEU A 265 -20.46 20.19 32.54
C LEU A 265 -21.46 19.10 32.94
N VAL A 266 -21.21 17.85 32.54
CA VAL A 266 -22.06 16.71 32.93
C VAL A 266 -21.99 16.41 34.43
N GLN A 267 -20.83 16.62 35.07
CA GLN A 267 -20.70 16.51 36.54
C GLN A 267 -21.38 17.65 37.31
N LYS A 268 -21.52 18.85 36.72
CA LYS A 268 -22.22 19.99 37.34
C LYS A 268 -23.75 19.93 37.19
N LEU A 269 -24.26 19.07 36.31
CA LEU A 269 -25.68 18.88 36.04
C LEU A 269 -26.26 17.63 36.74
N LYS A 270 -25.47 16.95 37.57
CA LYS A 270 -25.89 15.89 38.51
C LYS A 270 -25.76 16.38 39.93
#